data_AF-R2Y834-F1
#
_entry.id   AF-R2Y834-F1
#
_cell.length_a   1.000
_cell.length_b   1.000
_cell.length_c   1.000
_cell.angle_alpha   90.00
_cell.angle_beta   90.00
_cell.angle_gamma   90.00
#
_symmetry.space_group_name_H-M   'P 1'
#
loop_
_entity.id
_entity.type
_entity.pdbx_description
1 polymer ?
#
loop_
_entity_poly.entity_id
_entity_poly.type
_entity_poly.pdbx_seq_one_letter_code
_entity_poly.pdbx_strand_id
1 'polypeptide(L)'
;MEKKRFKMYKRKKTWVVAPIIFLGLLGTSAFATEDHAVFADEVGKEQVVQVLEPEAEIEAAPSADSQSEIVEEGGAVTPPAIESTTPVDTTAEEEVTETEITEKPATSTEETEKEAEIPPVEKDESLETSEGEEDTHLEEAVPDPSEIAETPNKDIVEQVETKEPNANNEKVVTTTVTPKAATTAKAVPKVAAPKAQAKAAPAPTIAIYRVYNPNSGEHLHTMNSYEKDHLVKVGWRYEGISMRVPLTGRQLFRVYNPNSGEHFYTLDGKERDHLKRVGWRYEGIAWHTPWAGMPMYRVFNPNSRGAGSHHYTMLLSERNTLLKAGWRNEGISWYTLGGAQPIAPVQRTLNVPYVSQYAPVFSPWGCAGASMTMLLRYKGKNVDLKYVQDNLPMYPKDKGGQKGNVYTGEGFGWVITPGSLANYAKRWYKNVSNISNVSTQNLVDRIINGNPVLYYGYSSYQANTIRNHCKVIAGYRDNQFLVYDPLYYSSSAKAGSGGPNKTYDRGAMAWVSITDFSKEWDGRAIGIS
;
A
#
# COMPACT_ATOMS: atom_id res chain seq x y z
N MET A 1 41.29 27.15 16.72
CA MET A 1 41.78 26.22 15.69
C MET A 1 41.36 24.82 16.07
N GLU A 2 40.21 24.37 15.58
CA GLU A 2 39.71 23.01 15.83
C GLU A 2 40.35 22.03 14.85
N LYS A 3 41.01 20.99 15.39
CA LYS A 3 41.46 19.84 14.62
C LYS A 3 40.26 18.91 14.38
N LYS A 4 39.61 19.04 13.22
CA LYS A 4 38.61 18.07 12.77
C LYS A 4 39.31 16.75 12.42
N ARG A 5 39.01 15.69 13.17
CA ARG A 5 39.44 14.32 12.86
C ARG A 5 38.35 13.66 12.01
N PHE A 6 38.69 13.25 10.80
CA PHE A 6 37.81 12.50 9.90
C PHE A 6 38.12 11.00 10.03
N LYS A 7 37.11 10.14 10.19
CA LYS A 7 37.24 8.68 10.05
C LYS A 7 36.86 8.27 8.63
N MET A 8 37.76 7.56 7.95
CA MET A 8 37.55 6.98 6.62
C MET A 8 37.09 5.52 6.73
N TYR A 9 36.16 5.10 5.87
CA TYR A 9 35.87 3.69 5.64
C TYR A 9 36.19 3.33 4.17
N LYS A 10 36.88 2.20 3.98
CA LYS A 10 37.41 1.74 2.68
C LYS A 10 36.51 0.66 2.09
N ARG A 11 35.94 0.89 0.90
CA ARG A 11 35.52 -0.17 -0.03
C ARG A 11 35.69 0.27 -1.49
N LYS A 12 36.64 -0.38 -2.16
CA LYS A 12 36.91 -0.50 -3.62
C LYS A 12 36.51 0.69 -4.54
N LYS A 13 37.53 1.51 -4.83
CA LYS A 13 37.85 2.23 -6.10
C LYS A 13 36.73 2.99 -6.84
N THR A 14 36.10 3.98 -6.18
CA THR A 14 35.71 5.26 -6.83
C THR A 14 35.58 6.35 -5.76
N TRP A 15 36.21 7.50 -5.95
CA TRP A 15 36.06 8.66 -5.07
C TRP A 15 34.82 9.45 -5.47
N VAL A 16 33.82 9.56 -4.59
CA VAL A 16 32.73 10.54 -4.76
C VAL A 16 32.78 11.48 -3.56
N VAL A 17 33.25 12.70 -3.81
CA VAL A 17 33.12 13.82 -2.89
C VAL A 17 31.73 14.41 -3.11
N ALA A 18 30.76 14.05 -2.26
CA ALA A 18 29.48 14.74 -2.21
C ALA A 18 29.61 15.87 -1.18
N PRO A 19 29.53 17.15 -1.57
CA PRO A 19 29.49 18.24 -0.62
C PRO A 19 28.14 18.19 0.13
N ILE A 20 28.19 17.96 1.44
CA ILE A 20 27.08 18.30 2.33
C ILE A 20 27.08 19.81 2.43
N ILE A 21 26.22 20.47 1.65
CA ILE A 21 26.01 21.91 1.73
C ILE A 21 25.23 22.19 3.03
N PHE A 22 25.94 22.67 4.03
CA PHE A 22 25.39 23.42 5.15
C PHE A 22 25.28 24.89 4.71
N LEU A 23 24.08 25.47 4.69
CA LEU A 23 23.92 26.92 4.61
C LEU A 23 23.10 27.40 5.82
N GLY A 24 23.79 28.08 6.74
CA GLY A 24 23.20 28.89 7.79
C GLY A 24 23.59 30.36 7.57
N LEU A 25 22.57 31.17 7.26
CA LEU A 25 22.42 32.64 7.31
C LEU A 25 23.57 33.59 6.88
N LEU A 26 23.25 34.51 5.95
CA LEU A 26 23.09 35.97 6.21
C LEU A 26 22.71 36.75 4.92
N GLY A 27 21.70 37.62 5.01
CA GLY A 27 21.65 38.88 4.25
C GLY A 27 20.78 38.98 2.99
N THR A 28 19.52 39.42 3.20
CA THR A 28 18.69 40.29 2.33
C THR A 28 18.41 39.94 0.87
N SER A 29 17.12 40.08 0.52
CA SER A 29 16.48 40.15 -0.80
C SER A 29 15.91 38.84 -1.39
N ALA A 30 14.69 38.99 -1.88
CA ALA A 30 13.66 38.00 -2.15
C ALA A 30 14.08 36.88 -3.11
N PHE A 31 13.64 35.64 -2.83
CA PHE A 31 12.90 34.74 -3.73
C PHE A 31 12.44 33.52 -2.90
N ALA A 32 11.16 33.16 -3.02
CA ALA A 32 10.53 32.09 -2.25
C ALA A 32 10.90 30.71 -2.81
N THR A 33 11.42 29.83 -1.96
CA THR A 33 11.47 28.37 -2.17
C THR A 33 10.84 27.71 -0.95
N GLU A 34 9.80 26.91 -1.17
CA GLU A 34 9.08 26.18 -0.12
C GLU A 34 9.94 25.02 0.42
N ASP A 35 10.46 25.20 1.63
CA ASP A 35 11.12 24.15 2.42
C ASP A 35 10.06 23.38 3.22
N HIS A 36 9.72 22.15 2.80
CA HIS A 36 8.83 21.28 3.59
C HIS A 36 9.63 20.43 4.59
N ALA A 37 10.02 21.05 5.72
CA ALA A 37 10.20 20.28 6.95
C ALA A 37 8.80 20.01 7.51
N VAL A 38 8.37 18.74 7.53
CA VAL A 38 7.04 18.35 8.00
C VAL A 38 7.07 18.26 9.53
N PHE A 39 6.53 19.27 10.19
CA PHE A 39 6.41 19.35 11.65
C PHE A 39 5.04 18.82 12.12
N ALA A 40 4.93 18.42 13.38
CA ALA A 40 3.67 17.97 13.97
C ALA A 40 2.65 19.11 14.17
N ASP A 41 3.08 20.37 14.13
CA ASP A 41 2.28 21.54 14.56
C ASP A 41 1.42 22.20 13.47
N GLU A 42 1.36 21.68 12.24
CA GLU A 42 0.61 22.35 11.16
C GLU A 42 -0.90 22.04 11.08
N VAL A 43 -1.49 21.40 12.10
CA VAL A 43 -2.94 21.08 12.13
C VAL A 43 -3.63 21.79 13.29
N GLY A 44 -3.54 23.12 13.29
CA GLY A 44 -4.15 23.99 14.30
C GLY A 44 -5.08 25.08 13.74
N LYS A 45 -5.46 25.03 12.45
CA LYS A 45 -6.45 25.96 11.88
C LYS A 45 -7.69 25.21 11.40
N GLU A 46 -8.84 25.68 11.86
CA GLU A 46 -10.19 25.13 11.67
C GLU A 46 -10.47 24.79 10.20
N GLN A 47 -10.76 23.51 9.93
CA GLN A 47 -11.50 23.14 8.72
C GLN A 47 -12.98 23.38 8.97
N VAL A 48 -13.52 24.43 8.34
CA VAL A 48 -14.96 24.67 8.23
C VAL A 48 -15.53 23.57 7.34
N VAL A 49 -16.23 22.62 7.94
CA VAL A 49 -17.08 21.66 7.22
C VAL A 49 -18.39 22.37 6.90
N GLN A 50 -18.58 22.76 5.64
CA GLN A 50 -19.92 23.17 5.17
C GLN A 50 -20.79 21.91 5.03
N VAL A 51 -21.72 21.75 5.96
CA VAL A 51 -22.86 20.84 5.86
C VAL A 51 -23.95 21.58 5.08
N LEU A 52 -24.26 21.12 3.86
CA LEU A 52 -25.45 21.55 3.14
C LEU A 52 -26.60 20.61 3.51
N GLU A 53 -27.57 21.11 4.26
CA GLU A 53 -28.91 20.51 4.40
C GLU A 53 -29.86 21.12 3.34
N PRO A 54 -30.89 20.37 2.89
CA PRO A 54 -31.68 20.73 1.70
C PRO A 54 -32.81 21.70 2.04
N GLU A 55 -32.93 22.79 1.28
CA GLU A 55 -34.10 23.68 1.37
C GLU A 55 -35.24 23.21 0.46
N ALA A 56 -36.44 23.34 1.01
CA ALA A 56 -37.73 22.87 0.52
C ALA A 56 -38.38 23.81 -0.49
N GLU A 57 -39.40 23.26 -1.16
CA GLU A 57 -40.34 23.88 -2.11
C GLU A 57 -40.88 25.26 -1.68
N ILE A 58 -40.99 26.17 -2.66
CA ILE A 58 -41.96 27.27 -2.64
C ILE A 58 -42.59 27.43 -4.03
N GLU A 59 -43.93 27.36 -4.07
CA GLU A 59 -44.81 27.54 -5.22
C GLU A 59 -44.94 29.00 -5.73
N ALA A 60 -45.02 29.11 -7.06
CA ALA A 60 -45.91 29.92 -7.93
C ALA A 60 -46.15 31.45 -7.76
N ALA A 61 -45.67 32.18 -8.81
CA ALA A 61 -46.38 33.12 -9.74
C ALA A 61 -46.96 34.49 -9.23
N PRO A 62 -47.24 35.52 -10.09
CA PRO A 62 -47.44 35.48 -11.56
C PRO A 62 -46.90 36.66 -12.46
N SER A 63 -46.91 36.35 -13.78
CA SER A 63 -47.30 37.12 -15.00
C SER A 63 -46.66 38.46 -15.44
N ALA A 64 -46.12 38.47 -16.68
CA ALA A 64 -46.55 39.26 -17.87
C ALA A 64 -45.50 39.09 -19.00
N ASP A 65 -45.73 38.31 -20.07
CA ASP A 65 -46.48 38.60 -21.31
C ASP A 65 -45.58 39.12 -22.46
N SER A 66 -45.38 38.30 -23.51
CA SER A 66 -45.53 38.66 -24.93
C SER A 66 -45.15 37.50 -25.86
N GLN A 67 -46.08 37.26 -26.79
CA GLN A 67 -46.28 36.19 -27.77
C GLN A 67 -45.27 36.22 -28.93
N SER A 68 -44.96 35.13 -29.64
CA SER A 68 -45.71 34.52 -30.78
C SER A 68 -44.66 33.65 -31.54
N GLU A 69 -44.91 32.60 -32.32
CA GLU A 69 -46.09 32.06 -33.00
C GLU A 69 -45.87 30.57 -33.35
N ILE A 70 -46.97 29.91 -33.70
CA ILE A 70 -47.29 28.49 -33.87
C ILE A 70 -46.85 27.94 -35.24
N VAL A 71 -46.47 26.65 -35.35
CA VAL A 71 -47.08 25.66 -36.29
C VAL A 71 -46.89 24.23 -35.73
N GLU A 72 -48.03 23.54 -35.54
CA GLU A 72 -48.20 22.12 -35.20
C GLU A 72 -48.19 21.20 -36.43
N GLU A 73 -47.84 19.92 -36.22
CA GLU A 73 -48.65 18.69 -36.45
C GLU A 73 -47.66 17.51 -36.40
N GLY A 74 -47.85 16.37 -35.72
CA GLY A 74 -49.04 15.66 -35.27
C GLY A 74 -48.92 14.21 -35.76
N GLY A 75 -48.95 13.21 -34.86
CA GLY A 75 -49.15 11.81 -35.26
C GLY A 75 -48.32 10.75 -34.51
N ALA A 76 -48.91 10.19 -33.45
CA ALA A 76 -48.45 8.97 -32.81
C ALA A 76 -49.12 7.74 -33.45
N VAL A 77 -48.36 6.68 -33.78
CA VAL A 77 -48.84 5.29 -33.86
C VAL A 77 -47.69 4.31 -33.59
N THR A 78 -47.93 3.33 -32.71
CA THR A 78 -47.16 2.07 -32.51
C THR A 78 -48.09 0.89 -32.85
N PRO A 79 -47.61 -0.37 -32.94
CA PRO A 79 -46.70 -1.02 -33.90
C PRO A 79 -47.45 -2.13 -34.71
N PRO A 80 -46.78 -3.03 -35.44
CA PRO A 80 -47.00 -4.45 -35.10
C PRO A 80 -45.78 -5.39 -35.26
N ALA A 81 -45.85 -6.55 -34.59
CA ALA A 81 -45.14 -7.81 -34.88
C ALA A 81 -45.80 -8.50 -36.13
N ILE A 82 -45.33 -9.56 -36.81
CA ILE A 82 -44.81 -10.90 -36.47
C ILE A 82 -44.19 -11.51 -37.77
N GLU A 83 -43.46 -12.63 -37.64
CA GLU A 83 -43.11 -13.71 -38.61
C GLU A 83 -41.68 -13.64 -39.19
N SER A 84 -40.71 -14.51 -38.84
CA SER A 84 -40.63 -15.98 -38.74
C SER A 84 -40.74 -16.71 -40.06
N THR A 85 -39.59 -17.03 -40.69
CA THR A 85 -39.38 -18.27 -41.44
C THR A 85 -37.90 -18.70 -41.37
N THR A 86 -37.69 -19.95 -40.97
CA THR A 86 -36.48 -20.76 -41.17
C THR A 86 -36.49 -21.40 -42.57
N PRO A 87 -35.34 -21.92 -43.06
CA PRO A 87 -35.10 -23.38 -43.03
C PRO A 87 -33.66 -23.74 -42.56
N VAL A 88 -33.42 -24.79 -41.75
CA VAL A 88 -33.19 -26.23 -42.08
C VAL A 88 -32.02 -26.40 -43.08
N ASP A 89 -30.78 -26.61 -42.64
CA ASP A 89 -30.10 -27.85 -42.18
C ASP A 89 -29.49 -28.69 -43.33
N THR A 90 -28.16 -28.81 -43.36
CA THR A 90 -27.46 -29.99 -43.88
C THR A 90 -26.01 -30.03 -43.39
N THR A 91 -25.72 -31.06 -42.60
CA THR A 91 -24.39 -31.60 -42.26
C THR A 91 -23.86 -32.49 -43.38
N ALA A 92 -22.55 -32.46 -43.64
CA ALA A 92 -21.73 -33.63 -44.02
C ALA A 92 -20.23 -33.28 -44.03
N GLU A 93 -19.44 -34.29 -43.68
CA GLU A 93 -18.00 -34.30 -43.37
C GLU A 93 -17.08 -34.44 -44.61
N GLU A 94 -15.79 -34.14 -44.37
CA GLU A 94 -14.54 -34.60 -44.99
C GLU A 94 -14.47 -35.00 -46.48
N GLU A 95 -13.53 -34.40 -47.23
CA GLU A 95 -12.43 -35.15 -47.88
C GLU A 95 -11.24 -34.24 -48.25
N VAL A 96 -10.08 -34.89 -48.22
CA VAL A 96 -8.69 -34.46 -48.43
C VAL A 96 -8.44 -34.02 -49.88
N THR A 97 -7.49 -33.10 -50.12
CA THR A 97 -6.56 -33.22 -51.25
C THR A 97 -5.34 -32.32 -51.07
N GLU A 98 -4.17 -32.97 -51.07
CA GLU A 98 -2.85 -32.39 -51.25
C GLU A 98 -2.76 -31.65 -52.60
N THR A 99 -2.01 -30.56 -52.64
CA THR A 99 -1.20 -30.24 -53.83
C THR A 99 0.05 -29.49 -53.41
N GLU A 100 1.14 -30.24 -53.52
CA GLU A 100 2.53 -29.82 -53.52
C GLU A 100 2.81 -28.95 -54.77
N ILE A 101 3.43 -27.77 -54.60
CA ILE A 101 4.27 -27.16 -55.63
C ILE A 101 5.55 -26.65 -54.98
N THR A 102 6.64 -27.27 -55.39
CA THR A 102 8.05 -27.03 -55.09
C THR A 102 8.65 -25.99 -56.04
N GLU A 103 9.86 -25.50 -55.68
CA GLU A 103 10.86 -24.75 -56.47
C GLU A 103 10.97 -23.21 -56.30
N LYS A 104 11.67 -22.78 -55.23
CA LYS A 104 13.10 -22.29 -55.17
C LYS A 104 13.66 -21.39 -56.32
N PRO A 105 14.80 -20.69 -56.14
CA PRO A 105 15.05 -19.42 -55.43
C PRO A 105 15.71 -18.34 -56.35
N ALA A 106 15.91 -17.13 -55.82
CA ALA A 106 16.90 -16.19 -56.35
C ALA A 106 17.91 -15.80 -55.26
N THR A 107 19.19 -16.01 -55.58
CA THR A 107 20.39 -15.78 -54.78
C THR A 107 21.15 -14.57 -55.37
N SER A 108 21.77 -13.74 -54.53
CA SER A 108 23.09 -13.06 -54.71
C SER A 108 23.19 -11.94 -53.65
N THR A 109 24.26 -11.71 -52.88
CA THR A 109 25.65 -12.18 -52.92
C THR A 109 26.31 -11.85 -51.57
N GLU A 110 27.25 -12.68 -51.15
CA GLU A 110 28.21 -12.47 -50.04
C GLU A 110 29.31 -11.46 -50.41
N GLU A 111 29.93 -10.84 -49.39
CA GLU A 111 31.39 -10.84 -49.20
C GLU A 111 31.73 -10.96 -47.68
N THR A 112 32.17 -12.18 -47.31
CA THR A 112 33.28 -12.64 -46.43
C THR A 112 34.29 -11.60 -45.90
N GLU A 113 35.12 -11.78 -44.87
CA GLU A 113 35.36 -12.72 -43.75
C GLU A 113 36.59 -12.13 -43.00
N LYS A 114 36.71 -12.32 -41.67
CA LYS A 114 37.98 -12.76 -41.09
C LYS A 114 37.82 -13.31 -39.68
N GLU A 115 38.07 -14.60 -39.60
CA GLU A 115 38.20 -15.48 -38.45
C GLU A 115 39.62 -15.42 -37.86
N ALA A 116 39.77 -15.70 -36.56
CA ALA A 116 40.94 -16.37 -36.01
C ALA A 116 40.61 -17.01 -34.65
N GLU A 117 41.02 -18.28 -34.55
CA GLU A 117 40.72 -19.32 -33.58
C GLU A 117 41.26 -19.16 -32.14
N ILE A 118 40.64 -19.98 -31.29
CA ILE A 118 40.95 -20.49 -29.93
C ILE A 118 42.16 -21.50 -29.99
N PRO A 119 42.61 -22.33 -28.99
CA PRO A 119 42.30 -22.56 -27.54
C PRO A 119 43.62 -22.82 -26.70
N PRO A 120 43.73 -23.66 -25.64
CA PRO A 120 42.77 -24.33 -24.73
C PRO A 120 43.11 -24.34 -23.19
N VAL A 121 42.07 -24.65 -22.38
CA VAL A 121 41.95 -25.61 -21.24
C VAL A 121 43.00 -25.68 -20.11
N GLU A 122 42.55 -25.63 -18.84
CA GLU A 122 42.77 -26.72 -17.84
C GLU A 122 41.91 -26.59 -16.57
N LYS A 123 41.52 -27.76 -16.04
CA LYS A 123 40.86 -28.00 -14.74
C LYS A 123 41.95 -28.20 -13.68
N ASP A 124 41.70 -27.84 -12.42
CA ASP A 124 42.11 -28.74 -11.32
C ASP A 124 41.34 -28.53 -10.00
N GLU A 125 41.29 -29.62 -9.24
CA GLU A 125 40.65 -29.82 -7.93
C GLU A 125 41.52 -29.32 -6.75
N SER A 126 40.87 -29.33 -5.57
CA SER A 126 41.42 -29.74 -4.26
C SER A 126 41.72 -28.71 -3.16
N LEU A 127 41.23 -29.12 -1.99
CA LEU A 127 41.50 -28.77 -0.59
C LEU A 127 42.92 -28.27 -0.27
N GLU A 128 43.06 -27.34 0.67
CA GLU A 128 43.50 -27.68 2.04
C GLU A 128 43.51 -26.45 2.98
N THR A 129 43.28 -26.79 4.24
CA THR A 129 43.38 -26.01 5.47
C THR A 129 44.80 -25.56 5.78
N SER A 130 44.96 -24.40 6.44
CA SER A 130 46.05 -24.23 7.40
C SER A 130 45.60 -23.41 8.62
N GLU A 131 45.75 -24.07 9.77
CA GLU A 131 46.04 -23.53 11.10
C GLU A 131 47.10 -22.40 10.96
N GLY A 132 47.11 -21.32 11.72
CA GLY A 132 47.05 -21.21 13.18
C GLY A 132 48.31 -20.42 13.59
N GLU A 133 48.16 -19.33 14.32
CA GLU A 133 49.16 -18.88 15.30
C GLU A 133 48.57 -17.78 16.18
N GLU A 134 48.54 -18.12 17.47
CA GLU A 134 48.48 -17.27 18.66
C GLU A 134 49.59 -16.18 18.58
N ASP A 135 49.59 -15.07 19.32
CA ASP A 135 49.48 -15.02 20.77
C ASP A 135 49.54 -13.55 21.28
N THR A 136 49.29 -13.39 22.58
CA THR A 136 49.62 -12.27 23.49
C THR A 136 48.51 -11.28 23.89
N HIS A 137 47.69 -11.76 24.84
CA HIS A 137 47.51 -11.21 26.19
C HIS A 137 47.99 -9.77 26.49
N LEU A 138 47.07 -8.93 26.97
CA LEU A 138 47.28 -8.07 28.14
C LEU A 138 45.98 -8.04 28.97
N GLU A 139 46.03 -8.69 30.13
CA GLU A 139 45.08 -8.55 31.24
C GLU A 139 45.27 -7.20 31.92
N GLU A 140 44.17 -6.57 32.33
CA GLU A 140 44.19 -5.74 33.54
C GLU A 140 42.85 -5.85 34.28
N ALA A 141 42.97 -5.94 35.61
CA ALA A 141 42.02 -6.52 36.53
C ALA A 141 40.86 -5.60 36.96
N VAL A 142 39.83 -6.27 37.48
CA VAL A 142 38.60 -5.74 38.12
C VAL A 142 38.92 -4.91 39.38
N PRO A 143 38.00 -4.05 39.86
CA PRO A 143 37.27 -4.53 41.05
C PRO A 143 35.76 -4.21 41.08
N ASP A 144 35.06 -5.10 41.79
CA ASP A 144 33.73 -4.97 42.41
C ASP A 144 33.65 -3.73 43.33
N PRO A 145 32.45 -3.18 43.57
CA PRO A 145 31.98 -3.27 44.96
C PRO A 145 30.48 -3.51 45.11
N SER A 146 30.20 -4.44 46.01
CA SER A 146 28.95 -4.57 46.77
C SER A 146 28.99 -3.74 48.07
N GLU A 147 27.79 -3.45 48.58
CA GLU A 147 27.43 -3.08 49.97
C GLU A 147 27.38 -1.58 50.35
N ILE A 148 26.16 -1.02 50.61
CA ILE A 148 25.75 -0.38 51.89
C ILE A 148 24.18 -0.39 52.06
N ALA A 149 23.73 -1.07 53.13
CA ALA A 149 22.58 -0.87 54.05
C ALA A 149 21.07 -0.96 53.65
N GLU A 150 20.46 -2.10 54.01
CA GLU A 150 19.32 -2.35 54.93
C GLU A 150 18.84 -1.17 55.85
N THR A 151 17.58 -0.95 56.29
CA THR A 151 16.36 -1.73 56.70
C THR A 151 15.18 -0.73 57.02
N PRO A 152 14.01 -1.06 57.66
CA PRO A 152 12.96 -2.07 57.38
C PRO A 152 11.49 -1.55 57.60
N ASN A 153 10.48 -2.32 57.15
CA ASN A 153 9.26 -2.69 57.92
C ASN A 153 8.34 -3.55 57.01
N LYS A 154 8.22 -4.86 57.26
CA LYS A 154 7.32 -5.58 58.19
C LYS A 154 5.89 -5.78 57.69
N ASP A 155 5.62 -7.06 57.42
CA ASP A 155 4.45 -7.87 57.76
C ASP A 155 3.05 -7.40 57.30
N ILE A 156 2.41 -8.22 56.45
CA ILE A 156 1.28 -9.08 56.85
C ILE A 156 1.23 -10.27 55.88
N VAL A 157 1.35 -11.46 56.47
CA VAL A 157 1.04 -12.76 55.88
C VAL A 157 -0.37 -13.11 56.33
N GLU A 158 -1.25 -13.50 55.41
CA GLU A 158 -2.25 -14.51 55.72
C GLU A 158 -2.43 -15.44 54.50
N GLN A 159 -2.04 -16.69 54.71
CA GLN A 159 -2.24 -17.83 53.81
C GLN A 159 -3.70 -18.30 53.94
N VAL A 160 -4.34 -18.70 52.84
CA VAL A 160 -5.10 -19.98 52.82
C VAL A 160 -5.03 -20.58 51.41
N GLU A 161 -4.75 -21.88 51.43
CA GLU A 161 -4.46 -22.81 50.36
C GLU A 161 -5.71 -23.33 49.63
N THR A 162 -5.45 -23.90 48.46
CA THR A 162 -6.30 -24.49 47.41
C THR A 162 -7.38 -25.49 47.84
N LYS A 163 -8.47 -25.61 47.04
CA LYS A 163 -8.97 -26.86 46.41
C LYS A 163 -10.27 -26.65 45.59
N GLU A 164 -10.23 -27.09 44.33
CA GLU A 164 -11.36 -27.58 43.50
C GLU A 164 -11.27 -29.14 43.45
N PRO A 165 -12.20 -29.96 42.86
CA PRO A 165 -13.29 -29.64 41.90
C PRO A 165 -14.64 -30.41 42.07
N ASN A 166 -15.56 -30.11 41.13
CA ASN A 166 -16.51 -31.00 40.40
C ASN A 166 -18.04 -31.08 40.71
N ALA A 167 -18.80 -30.71 39.67
CA ALA A 167 -19.83 -31.48 38.93
C ALA A 167 -21.34 -31.48 39.30
N ASN A 168 -22.12 -31.00 38.29
CA ASN A 168 -23.35 -31.57 37.68
C ASN A 168 -24.79 -31.32 38.20
N ASN A 169 -25.59 -30.78 37.25
CA ASN A 169 -26.88 -31.21 36.69
C ASN A 169 -28.26 -30.55 37.04
N GLU A 170 -28.93 -30.17 35.93
CA GLU A 170 -30.37 -30.21 35.53
C GLU A 170 -31.43 -29.37 36.30
N LYS A 171 -32.20 -28.44 35.68
CA LYS A 171 -33.35 -28.55 34.72
C LYS A 171 -34.46 -29.50 35.25
N VAL A 172 -35.78 -29.25 35.24
CA VAL A 172 -36.70 -28.40 34.43
C VAL A 172 -38.15 -28.53 35.01
N VAL A 173 -38.96 -27.43 34.97
CA VAL A 173 -40.43 -27.33 34.63
C VAL A 173 -41.47 -28.10 35.50
N THR A 174 -42.74 -27.75 35.72
CA THR A 174 -43.67 -26.60 35.62
C THR A 174 -45.03 -27.19 36.06
N THR A 175 -45.87 -26.49 36.83
CA THR A 175 -47.33 -26.76 36.81
C THR A 175 -48.16 -25.49 36.97
N THR A 176 -48.96 -25.25 35.93
CA THR A 176 -50.07 -24.30 35.75
C THR A 176 -51.32 -24.67 36.54
N VAL A 177 -52.05 -23.67 37.07
CA VAL A 177 -53.53 -23.73 37.24
C VAL A 177 -54.15 -22.33 37.09
N THR A 178 -55.26 -22.25 36.35
CA THR A 178 -56.24 -21.13 36.28
C THR A 178 -57.64 -21.78 36.13
N PRO A 179 -58.80 -21.08 36.19
CA PRO A 179 -59.14 -19.73 36.69
C PRO A 179 -60.45 -19.68 37.53
N LYS A 180 -60.75 -18.54 38.19
CA LYS A 180 -62.13 -18.12 38.53
C LYS A 180 -62.30 -16.60 38.47
N ALA A 181 -63.33 -16.18 37.73
CA ALA A 181 -63.87 -14.83 37.48
C ALA A 181 -64.32 -14.10 38.76
N ALA A 182 -64.62 -12.79 38.82
CA ALA A 182 -64.43 -11.58 38.02
C ALA A 182 -64.80 -10.41 38.96
N THR A 183 -64.19 -9.24 38.83
CA THR A 183 -64.80 -7.95 39.24
C THR A 183 -64.09 -6.80 38.54
N THR A 184 -64.89 -5.85 38.11
CA THR A 184 -64.60 -4.69 37.27
C THR A 184 -63.91 -3.57 38.06
N ALA A 185 -62.79 -3.04 37.56
CA ALA A 185 -62.31 -1.70 37.93
C ALA A 185 -61.32 -1.12 36.91
N LYS A 186 -61.74 0.00 36.30
CA LYS A 186 -61.00 1.13 35.69
C LYS A 186 -59.67 0.86 34.95
N ALA A 187 -59.67 1.26 33.67
CA ALA A 187 -58.51 1.35 32.80
C ALA A 187 -57.38 2.19 33.42
N VAL A 188 -56.22 1.56 33.59
CA VAL A 188 -54.93 2.18 33.89
C VAL A 188 -54.29 2.61 32.56
N PRO A 189 -53.72 3.82 32.44
CA PRO A 189 -53.03 4.23 31.23
C PRO A 189 -51.81 3.33 30.99
N LYS A 190 -51.68 2.87 29.74
CA LYS A 190 -50.58 2.06 29.20
C LYS A 190 -49.24 2.75 29.49
N VAL A 191 -48.50 2.26 30.48
CA VAL A 191 -47.09 2.62 30.68
C VAL A 191 -46.33 2.17 29.43
N ALA A 192 -45.81 3.15 28.69
CA ALA A 192 -44.96 2.90 27.55
C ALA A 192 -43.72 2.11 27.99
N ALA A 193 -43.41 1.04 27.26
CA ALA A 193 -42.18 0.29 27.44
C ALA A 193 -40.96 1.24 27.36
N PRO A 194 -39.93 1.06 28.19
CA PRO A 194 -38.73 1.89 28.11
C PRO A 194 -38.13 1.73 26.71
N LYS A 195 -38.03 2.85 25.99
CA LYS A 195 -37.35 2.91 24.70
C LYS A 195 -35.95 2.36 24.89
N ALA A 196 -35.60 1.34 24.11
CA ALA A 196 -34.24 0.81 24.04
C ALA A 196 -33.27 1.98 23.84
N GLN A 197 -32.37 2.16 24.80
CA GLN A 197 -31.38 3.22 24.78
C GLN A 197 -30.46 2.96 23.59
N ALA A 198 -30.50 3.87 22.60
CA ALA A 198 -29.63 3.79 21.44
C ALA A 198 -28.18 3.74 21.93
N LYS A 199 -27.45 2.68 21.53
CA LYS A 199 -26.02 2.54 21.78
C LYS A 199 -25.33 3.81 21.25
N ALA A 200 -24.79 4.62 22.15
CA ALA A 200 -24.09 5.85 21.79
C ALA A 200 -23.04 5.55 20.71
N ALA A 201 -23.00 6.41 19.68
CA ALA A 201 -21.98 6.30 18.65
C ALA A 201 -20.59 6.34 19.33
N PRO A 202 -19.65 5.48 18.92
CA PRO A 202 -18.32 5.47 19.52
C PRO A 202 -17.67 6.84 19.35
N ALA A 203 -17.04 7.34 20.41
CA ALA A 203 -16.34 8.62 20.38
C ALA A 203 -15.31 8.63 19.21
N PRO A 204 -15.13 9.77 18.53
CA PRO A 204 -14.15 9.86 17.46
C PRO A 204 -12.74 9.52 17.99
N THR A 205 -11.94 8.84 17.18
CA THR A 205 -10.58 8.43 17.54
C THR A 205 -9.61 8.73 16.40
N ILE A 206 -8.37 9.03 16.75
CA ILE A 206 -7.28 9.30 15.80
C ILE A 206 -6.50 8.01 15.59
N ALA A 207 -6.21 7.66 14.34
CA ALA A 207 -5.36 6.53 13.99
C ALA A 207 -3.89 6.96 13.99
N ILE A 208 -3.02 6.16 14.62
CA ILE A 208 -1.56 6.37 14.59
C ILE A 208 -0.91 5.32 13.70
N TYR A 209 -0.30 5.78 12.63
CA TYR A 209 0.42 4.99 11.64
C TYR A 209 1.78 4.55 12.19
N ARG A 210 2.21 3.32 11.86
CA ARG A 210 3.58 2.87 12.11
C ARG A 210 4.27 2.59 10.79
N VAL A 211 5.48 3.12 10.64
CA VAL A 211 6.36 2.89 9.47
C VAL A 211 7.71 2.41 9.97
N TYR A 212 8.27 1.40 9.30
CA TYR A 212 9.53 0.75 9.62
C TYR A 212 10.61 1.12 8.62
N ASN A 213 11.77 1.55 9.09
CA ASN A 213 12.94 1.79 8.25
C ASN A 213 13.81 0.53 8.18
N PRO A 214 13.90 -0.16 7.03
CA PRO A 214 14.73 -1.37 6.90
C PRO A 214 16.23 -1.09 7.01
N ASN A 215 16.68 0.15 6.82
CA ASN A 215 18.10 0.50 6.86
C ASN A 215 18.60 0.77 8.28
N SER A 216 17.77 1.37 9.13
CA SER A 216 18.13 1.67 10.53
C SER A 216 17.51 0.71 11.54
N GLY A 217 16.42 0.03 11.20
CA GLY A 217 15.62 -0.75 12.15
C GLY A 217 14.59 0.09 12.92
N GLU A 218 14.51 1.40 12.66
CA GLU A 218 13.59 2.30 13.36
C GLU A 218 12.13 2.03 13.02
N HIS A 219 11.27 2.14 14.04
CA HIS A 219 9.82 2.23 13.87
C HIS A 219 9.37 3.64 14.25
N LEU A 220 8.85 4.39 13.28
CA LEU A 220 8.28 5.71 13.49
C LEU A 220 6.77 5.60 13.62
N HIS A 221 6.23 6.25 14.65
CA HIS A 221 4.79 6.38 14.89
C HIS A 221 4.32 7.80 14.58
N THR A 222 3.30 7.95 13.75
CA THR A 222 2.82 9.27 13.34
C THR A 222 1.31 9.33 13.14
N MET A 223 0.70 10.45 13.51
CA MET A 223 -0.67 10.79 13.14
C MET A 223 -0.75 11.47 11.76
N ASN A 224 0.39 11.89 11.20
CA ASN A 224 0.45 12.62 9.93
C ASN A 224 0.51 11.62 8.75
N SER A 225 -0.57 11.58 7.97
CA SER A 225 -0.64 10.71 6.78
C SER A 225 0.37 11.10 5.70
N TYR A 226 0.70 12.38 5.56
CA TYR A 226 1.70 12.85 4.58
C TYR A 226 3.11 12.42 4.97
N GLU A 227 3.48 12.48 6.25
CA GLU A 227 4.77 11.97 6.75
C GLU A 227 4.88 10.46 6.46
N LYS A 228 3.83 9.71 6.77
CA LYS A 228 3.74 8.28 6.42
C LYS A 228 3.91 8.04 4.92
N ASP A 229 3.17 8.75 4.07
CA ASP A 229 3.21 8.57 2.61
C ASP A 229 4.59 8.95 2.03
N HIS A 230 5.21 10.00 2.55
CA HIS A 230 6.56 10.40 2.19
C HIS A 230 7.59 9.33 2.57
N LEU A 231 7.54 8.84 3.81
CA LEU A 231 8.45 7.81 4.32
C LEU A 231 8.35 6.52 3.51
N VAL A 232 7.12 6.10 3.17
CA VAL A 232 6.89 4.96 2.28
C VAL A 232 7.50 5.21 0.89
N LYS A 233 7.32 6.40 0.33
CA LYS A 233 7.89 6.78 -0.97
C LYS A 233 9.42 6.70 -0.98
N VAL A 234 10.09 7.03 0.13
CA VAL A 234 11.55 6.97 0.26
C VAL A 234 12.07 5.60 0.76
N GLY A 235 11.20 4.59 0.84
CA GLY A 235 11.60 3.18 1.04
C GLY A 235 11.35 2.63 2.45
N TRP A 236 10.64 3.35 3.32
CA TRP A 236 10.17 2.78 4.59
C TRP A 236 8.96 1.87 4.32
N ARG A 237 8.75 0.90 5.21
CA ARG A 237 7.64 -0.05 5.15
C ARG A 237 6.51 0.44 6.04
N TYR A 238 5.33 0.72 5.49
CA TYR A 238 4.16 0.96 6.31
C TYR A 238 3.64 -0.34 6.90
N GLU A 239 3.38 -0.33 8.21
CA GLU A 239 3.00 -1.51 8.99
C GLU A 239 1.57 -1.42 9.53
N GLY A 240 0.79 -0.46 9.06
CA GLY A 240 -0.61 -0.29 9.46
C GLY A 240 -0.83 0.71 10.59
N ILE A 241 -2.01 0.62 11.18
CA ILE A 241 -2.39 1.42 12.34
C ILE A 241 -1.83 0.71 13.57
N SER A 242 -0.84 1.32 14.22
CA SER A 242 -0.28 0.76 15.46
C SER A 242 -1.23 0.87 16.63
N MET A 243 -2.01 1.95 16.72
CA MET A 243 -2.96 2.19 17.81
C MET A 243 -3.98 3.25 17.40
N ARG A 244 -5.06 3.36 18.18
CA ARG A 244 -5.97 4.49 18.17
C ARG A 244 -5.90 5.25 19.49
N VAL A 245 -6.06 6.57 19.40
CA VAL A 245 -5.90 7.50 20.52
C VAL A 245 -7.07 8.49 20.57
N PRO A 246 -7.39 9.07 21.74
CA PRO A 246 -8.42 10.07 21.87
C PRO A 246 -8.00 11.41 21.24
N LEU A 247 -8.98 12.28 20.96
CA LEU A 247 -8.70 13.64 20.50
C LEU A 247 -8.05 14.51 21.59
N THR A 248 -8.37 14.24 22.86
CA THR A 248 -7.90 14.99 24.03
C THR A 248 -7.36 14.04 25.11
N GLY A 249 -6.52 14.55 26.01
CA GLY A 249 -5.94 13.74 27.07
C GLY A 249 -4.56 14.25 27.50
N ARG A 250 -3.69 13.34 27.91
CA ARG A 250 -2.30 13.65 28.27
C ARG A 250 -1.49 13.87 26.99
N GLN A 251 -0.66 14.90 26.97
CA GLN A 251 0.17 15.20 25.80
C GLN A 251 1.41 14.28 25.78
N LEU A 252 1.55 13.49 24.71
CA LEU A 252 2.77 12.73 24.44
C LEU A 252 3.70 13.60 23.59
N PHE A 253 4.95 13.74 24.00
CA PHE A 253 5.95 14.55 23.32
C PHE A 253 6.74 13.70 22.33
N ARG A 254 7.02 14.22 21.13
CA ARG A 254 7.98 13.65 20.18
C ARG A 254 9.28 14.45 20.20
N VAL A 255 10.41 13.75 20.30
CA VAL A 255 11.74 14.34 20.30
C VAL A 255 12.61 13.58 19.31
N TYR A 256 13.36 14.29 18.47
CA TYR A 256 14.21 13.72 17.43
C TYR A 256 15.69 13.94 17.76
N ASN A 257 16.50 12.89 17.64
CA ASN A 257 17.95 12.99 17.76
C ASN A 257 18.60 13.20 16.39
N PRO A 258 19.14 14.40 16.08
CA PRO A 258 19.76 14.65 14.78
C PRO A 258 21.06 13.87 14.55
N ASN A 259 21.70 13.34 15.60
CA ASN A 259 22.94 12.58 15.48
C ASN A 259 22.71 11.10 15.18
N SER A 260 21.69 10.49 15.80
CA SER A 260 21.37 9.06 15.60
C SER A 260 20.26 8.83 14.56
N GLY A 261 19.42 9.84 14.31
CA GLY A 261 18.20 9.74 13.52
C GLY A 261 16.97 9.25 14.30
N GLU A 262 17.09 9.01 15.61
CA GLU A 262 16.03 8.39 16.41
C GLU A 262 14.88 9.34 16.75
N HIS A 263 13.65 8.85 16.61
CA HIS A 263 12.47 9.44 17.21
C HIS A 263 12.13 8.79 18.55
N PHE A 264 11.88 9.63 19.54
CA PHE A 264 11.57 9.21 20.90
C PHE A 264 10.27 9.85 21.39
N TYR A 265 9.49 9.06 22.11
CA TYR A 265 8.18 9.43 22.63
C TYR A 265 8.17 9.34 24.16
N THR A 266 7.66 10.40 24.81
CA THR A 266 7.57 10.46 26.27
C THR A 266 6.41 11.31 26.78
N LEU A 267 5.82 10.89 27.91
CA LEU A 267 4.87 11.69 28.68
C LEU A 267 5.57 12.56 29.74
N ASP A 268 6.86 12.32 30.00
CA ASP A 268 7.62 13.06 31.00
C ASP A 268 8.21 14.33 30.39
N GLY A 269 7.68 15.48 30.84
CA GLY A 269 8.20 16.79 30.45
C GLY A 269 9.67 17.00 30.86
N LYS A 270 10.12 16.39 31.96
CA LYS A 270 11.52 16.49 32.41
C LYS A 270 12.46 15.70 31.51
N GLU A 271 12.06 14.50 31.08
CA GLU A 271 12.79 13.70 30.09
C GLU A 271 12.92 14.48 28.77
N ARG A 272 11.82 15.03 28.26
CA ARG A 272 11.82 15.92 27.09
C ARG A 272 12.80 17.09 27.25
N ASP A 273 12.74 17.81 28.38
CA ASP A 273 13.56 19.00 28.59
C ASP A 273 15.05 18.67 28.81
N HIS A 274 15.35 17.50 29.38
CA HIS A 274 16.70 16.97 29.41
C HIS A 274 17.22 16.65 28.00
N LEU A 275 16.45 15.91 27.18
CA LEU A 275 16.80 15.55 25.80
C LEU A 275 17.09 16.80 24.96
N LYS A 276 16.25 17.83 25.08
CA LYS A 276 16.49 19.15 24.45
C LYS A 276 17.83 19.75 24.83
N ARG A 277 18.16 19.73 26.13
CA ARG A 277 19.42 20.30 26.64
C ARG A 277 20.66 19.57 26.10
N VAL A 278 20.55 18.26 25.87
CA VAL A 278 21.63 17.44 25.29
C VAL A 278 21.61 17.40 23.76
N GLY A 279 20.89 18.32 23.12
CA GLY A 279 20.96 18.58 21.68
C GLY A 279 19.93 17.85 20.83
N TRP A 280 18.93 17.19 21.44
CA TRP A 280 17.82 16.62 20.69
C TRP A 280 16.82 17.72 20.32
N ARG A 281 16.17 17.59 19.17
CA ARG A 281 15.17 18.53 18.69
C ARG A 281 13.79 18.14 19.20
N TYR A 282 13.14 19.03 19.94
CA TYR A 282 11.73 18.85 20.28
C TYR A 282 10.84 19.13 19.07
N GLU A 283 9.97 18.20 18.73
CA GLU A 283 9.12 18.26 17.53
C GLU A 283 7.65 18.54 17.85
N GLY A 284 7.32 18.79 19.12
CA GLY A 284 5.96 19.13 19.56
C GLY A 284 5.21 17.98 20.22
N ILE A 285 3.89 18.13 20.26
CA ILE A 285 2.97 17.10 20.76
C ILE A 285 2.77 16.09 19.64
N ALA A 286 3.10 14.83 19.90
CA ALA A 286 2.88 13.74 18.96
C ALA A 286 1.37 13.44 18.81
N TRP A 287 0.69 13.26 19.94
CA TRP A 287 -0.76 13.06 20.05
C TRP A 287 -1.18 13.08 21.54
N HIS A 288 -2.50 13.01 21.80
CA HIS A 288 -3.04 12.85 23.15
C HIS A 288 -3.24 11.38 23.53
N THR A 289 -2.99 11.01 24.79
CA THR A 289 -3.17 9.65 25.30
C THR A 289 -4.21 9.61 26.43
N PRO A 290 -4.97 8.52 26.60
CA PRO A 290 -5.81 8.32 27.78
C PRO A 290 -4.97 8.14 29.05
N TRP A 291 -5.62 8.28 30.21
CA TRP A 291 -5.02 8.00 31.52
C TRP A 291 -4.87 6.51 31.81
N ALA A 292 -5.73 5.67 31.22
CA ALA A 292 -5.73 4.22 31.34
C ALA A 292 -6.21 3.58 30.03
N GLY A 293 -5.90 2.30 29.81
CA GLY A 293 -6.28 1.58 28.60
C GLY A 293 -5.31 0.46 28.24
N MET A 294 -5.17 0.18 26.95
CA MET A 294 -4.22 -0.82 26.45
C MET A 294 -2.79 -0.27 26.53
N PRO A 295 -1.84 -0.96 27.19
CA PRO A 295 -0.49 -0.44 27.38
C PRO A 295 0.32 -0.45 26.08
N MET A 296 1.10 0.61 25.88
CA MET A 296 2.24 0.63 24.97
C MET A 296 3.53 0.44 25.77
N TYR A 297 4.25 -0.63 25.49
CA TYR A 297 5.54 -0.92 26.10
C TYR A 297 6.68 -0.26 25.33
N ARG A 298 7.68 0.21 26.06
CA ARG A 298 8.96 0.69 25.51
C ARG A 298 10.08 -0.26 25.93
N VAL A 299 10.92 -0.66 24.99
CA VAL A 299 12.13 -1.44 25.26
C VAL A 299 13.32 -0.80 24.56
N PHE A 300 14.48 -0.87 25.18
CA PHE A 300 15.71 -0.24 24.71
C PHE A 300 16.77 -1.29 24.35
N ASN A 301 17.40 -1.15 23.19
CA ASN A 301 18.51 -1.97 22.74
C ASN A 301 19.84 -1.30 23.11
N PRO A 302 20.54 -1.75 24.17
CA PRO A 302 21.82 -1.17 24.57
C PRO A 302 22.93 -1.38 23.54
N ASN A 303 22.75 -2.28 22.57
CA ASN A 303 23.72 -2.57 21.53
C ASN A 303 23.49 -1.76 20.25
N SER A 304 22.37 -1.04 20.14
CA SER A 304 22.14 -0.14 19.00
C SER A 304 22.98 1.12 19.12
N ARG A 305 23.51 1.59 17.99
CA ARG A 305 24.34 2.81 17.90
C ARG A 305 23.73 3.88 16.99
N GLY A 306 22.45 3.76 16.66
CA GLY A 306 21.73 4.66 15.77
C GLY A 306 20.22 4.63 16.01
N ALA A 307 19.46 5.16 15.06
CA ALA A 307 18.00 5.06 15.06
C ALA A 307 17.52 3.61 15.23
N GLY A 308 16.37 3.42 15.88
CA GLY A 308 15.84 2.09 16.24
C GLY A 308 16.43 1.51 17.52
N SER A 309 17.06 2.33 18.38
CA SER A 309 17.50 1.87 19.70
C SER A 309 16.33 1.66 20.66
N HIS A 310 15.21 2.37 20.48
CA HIS A 310 13.95 2.11 21.18
C HIS A 310 12.91 1.41 20.29
N HIS A 311 12.16 0.48 20.87
CA HIS A 311 11.02 -0.17 20.24
C HIS A 311 9.75 0.03 21.07
N TYR A 312 8.66 0.37 20.38
CA TYR A 312 7.35 0.62 20.97
C TYR A 312 6.34 -0.42 20.49
N THR A 313 5.70 -1.13 21.43
CA THR A 313 4.77 -2.19 21.09
C THR A 313 3.63 -2.36 22.09
N MET A 314 2.43 -2.66 21.60
CA MET A 314 1.31 -3.11 22.44
C MET A 314 1.33 -4.63 22.67
N LEU A 315 2.18 -5.36 21.94
CA LEU A 315 2.28 -6.81 22.05
C LEU A 315 3.24 -7.20 23.17
N LEU A 316 2.67 -7.74 24.24
CA LEU A 316 3.42 -8.26 25.38
C LEU A 316 4.42 -9.36 24.97
N SER A 317 4.06 -10.19 23.99
CA SER A 317 4.91 -11.27 23.45
C SER A 317 6.12 -10.73 22.69
N GLU A 318 5.95 -9.68 21.88
CA GLU A 318 7.04 -9.03 21.16
C GLU A 318 8.04 -8.41 22.15
N ARG A 319 7.54 -7.67 23.14
CA ARG A 319 8.34 -7.14 24.25
C ARG A 319 9.16 -8.25 24.90
N ASN A 320 8.50 -9.32 25.36
CA ASN A 320 9.16 -10.42 26.07
C ASN A 320 10.21 -11.14 25.20
N THR A 321 10.00 -11.21 23.88
CA THR A 321 10.98 -11.76 22.94
C THR A 321 12.22 -10.88 22.85
N LEU A 322 12.04 -9.55 22.78
CA LEU A 322 13.15 -8.59 22.77
C LEU A 322 13.96 -8.62 24.08
N LEU A 323 13.28 -8.76 25.23
CA LEU A 323 13.96 -8.91 26.52
C LEU A 323 14.85 -10.17 26.56
N LYS A 324 14.37 -11.30 26.04
CA LYS A 324 15.17 -12.53 25.89
C LYS A 324 16.37 -12.33 24.96
N ALA A 325 16.26 -11.42 23.99
CA ALA A 325 17.34 -11.04 23.08
C ALA A 325 18.29 -9.97 23.66
N GLY A 326 18.19 -9.65 24.96
CA GLY A 326 19.10 -8.73 25.66
C GLY A 326 18.67 -7.27 25.64
N TRP A 327 17.45 -6.95 25.19
CA TRP A 327 16.90 -5.60 25.30
C TRP A 327 16.49 -5.31 26.76
N ARG A 328 16.53 -4.04 27.14
CA ARG A 328 16.13 -3.56 28.46
C ARG A 328 14.65 -3.17 28.46
N ASN A 329 13.93 -3.59 29.50
CA ASN A 329 12.54 -3.19 29.69
C ASN A 329 12.48 -1.79 30.31
N GLU A 330 11.75 -0.88 29.68
CA GLU A 330 11.50 0.46 30.23
C GLU A 330 10.04 0.65 30.68
N GLY A 331 9.25 -0.43 30.64
CA GLY A 331 7.89 -0.45 31.16
C GLY A 331 6.85 0.12 30.20
N ILE A 332 5.76 0.63 30.78
CA ILE A 332 4.65 1.23 30.03
C ILE A 332 4.99 2.69 29.77
N SER A 333 5.09 3.05 28.50
CA SER A 333 5.37 4.43 28.10
C SER A 333 4.09 5.28 28.06
N TRP A 334 2.99 4.73 27.54
CA TRP A 334 1.65 5.32 27.60
C TRP A 334 0.54 4.27 27.46
N TYR A 335 -0.70 4.71 27.68
CA TYR A 335 -1.91 3.91 27.40
C TYR A 335 -2.58 4.35 26.10
N THR A 336 -3.30 3.45 25.43
CA THR A 336 -4.00 3.68 24.16
C THR A 336 -5.45 3.20 24.25
N LEU A 337 -6.27 3.51 23.24
CA LEU A 337 -7.62 2.95 23.08
C LEU A 337 -7.59 1.56 22.40
N GLY A 338 -6.41 0.97 22.19
CA GLY A 338 -6.24 -0.25 21.39
C GLY A 338 -6.47 0.04 19.91
N GLY A 339 -7.24 -0.83 19.23
CA GLY A 339 -7.57 -0.64 17.82
C GLY A 339 -6.37 -0.73 16.88
N ALA A 340 -5.31 -1.44 17.29
CA ALA A 340 -4.22 -1.84 16.41
C ALA A 340 -4.81 -2.57 15.19
N GLN A 341 -4.48 -2.10 14.00
CA GLN A 341 -4.72 -2.79 12.74
C GLN A 341 -3.35 -2.91 12.06
N PRO A 342 -2.43 -3.70 12.63
CA PRO A 342 -1.16 -3.95 11.99
C PRO A 342 -1.45 -4.63 10.66
N ILE A 343 -0.78 -4.17 9.62
CA ILE A 343 -0.63 -4.98 8.43
C ILE A 343 0.33 -6.07 8.90
N ALA A 344 -0.16 -7.31 9.05
CA ALA A 344 0.73 -8.47 9.18
C ALA A 344 1.79 -8.44 8.04
N PRO A 345 2.80 -9.31 7.96
CA PRO A 345 3.35 -9.65 6.65
C PRO A 345 2.21 -10.23 5.79
N VAL A 346 1.37 -9.35 5.26
CA VAL A 346 0.20 -9.70 4.48
C VAL A 346 0.76 -9.88 3.09
N GLN A 347 1.11 -11.11 2.79
CA GLN A 347 1.34 -11.50 1.42
C GLN A 347 0.01 -11.93 0.81
N ARG A 348 -0.25 -11.46 -0.41
CA ARG A 348 -1.35 -11.93 -1.22
C ARG A 348 -0.86 -12.02 -2.64
N THR A 349 -0.96 -13.21 -3.22
CA THR A 349 -0.82 -13.39 -4.66
C THR A 349 -2.20 -13.71 -5.21
N LEU A 350 -2.59 -13.02 -6.26
CA LEU A 350 -3.84 -13.20 -6.97
C LEU A 350 -3.54 -14.04 -8.21
N ASN A 351 -4.35 -15.07 -8.48
CA ASN A 351 -4.21 -15.90 -9.65
C ASN A 351 -4.77 -15.19 -10.90
N VAL A 352 -4.19 -14.03 -11.24
CA VAL A 352 -4.56 -13.25 -12.42
C VAL A 352 -4.12 -14.04 -13.66
N PRO A 353 -4.99 -14.29 -14.64
CA PRO A 353 -4.57 -14.89 -15.90
C PRO A 353 -3.64 -13.94 -16.66
N TYR A 354 -2.41 -14.36 -16.95
CA TYR A 354 -1.49 -13.56 -17.74
C TYR A 354 -1.99 -13.42 -19.19
N VAL A 355 -1.88 -12.22 -19.75
CA VAL A 355 -2.24 -11.92 -21.13
C VAL A 355 -1.09 -11.17 -21.78
N SER A 356 -0.48 -11.78 -22.79
CA SER A 356 0.52 -11.13 -23.62
C SER A 356 -0.15 -10.18 -24.60
N GLN A 357 0.43 -9.00 -24.82
CA GLN A 357 0.02 -8.15 -25.94
C GLN A 357 0.55 -8.66 -27.29
N TYR A 358 1.57 -9.53 -27.30
CA TYR A 358 2.16 -10.09 -28.53
C TYR A 358 1.53 -11.40 -28.98
N ALA A 359 1.03 -12.22 -28.06
CA ALA A 359 0.47 -13.53 -28.39
C ALA A 359 -0.95 -13.71 -27.83
N PRO A 360 -1.91 -14.25 -28.60
CA PRO A 360 -1.80 -14.64 -30.02
C PRO A 360 -2.04 -13.48 -31.01
N VAL A 361 -2.39 -12.29 -30.52
CA VAL A 361 -2.97 -11.20 -31.34
C VAL A 361 -1.91 -10.34 -32.05
N PHE A 362 -0.67 -10.33 -31.57
CA PHE A 362 0.40 -9.44 -32.00
C PHE A 362 -0.02 -7.96 -32.09
N SER A 363 -0.20 -7.35 -30.92
CA SER A 363 -0.56 -5.93 -30.73
C SER A 363 0.52 -5.17 -29.92
N PRO A 364 1.65 -4.77 -30.54
CA PRO A 364 2.77 -4.14 -29.84
C PRO A 364 2.45 -2.80 -29.16
N TRP A 365 1.35 -2.13 -29.51
CA TRP A 365 0.84 -0.93 -28.81
C TRP A 365 -0.46 -1.21 -28.04
N GLY A 366 -0.71 -2.47 -27.71
CA GLY A 366 -1.94 -2.97 -27.08
C GLY A 366 -1.89 -3.17 -25.57
N CYS A 367 -0.94 -2.55 -24.86
CA CYS A 367 -0.72 -2.78 -23.43
C CYS A 367 -1.96 -2.52 -22.57
N ALA A 368 -2.77 -1.51 -22.91
CA ALA A 368 -4.01 -1.18 -22.21
C ALA A 368 -5.07 -2.27 -22.34
N GLY A 369 -5.30 -2.75 -23.56
CA GLY A 369 -6.25 -3.83 -23.83
C GLY A 369 -5.83 -5.15 -23.18
N ALA A 370 -4.54 -5.51 -23.30
CA ALA A 370 -4.00 -6.72 -22.67
C ALA A 370 -4.11 -6.66 -21.14
N SER A 371 -3.70 -5.55 -20.53
CA SER A 371 -3.80 -5.35 -19.08
C SER A 371 -5.25 -5.39 -18.61
N MET A 372 -6.16 -4.68 -19.27
CA MET A 372 -7.59 -4.69 -18.97
C MET A 372 -8.17 -6.12 -19.02
N THR A 373 -7.78 -6.89 -20.04
CA THR A 373 -8.20 -8.28 -20.22
C THR A 373 -7.75 -9.15 -19.04
N MET A 374 -6.55 -8.95 -18.49
CA MET A 374 -6.10 -9.65 -17.27
C MET A 374 -7.04 -9.40 -16.08
N LEU A 375 -7.43 -8.14 -15.82
CA LEU A 375 -8.34 -7.80 -14.72
C LEU A 375 -9.72 -8.46 -14.89
N LEU A 376 -10.27 -8.37 -16.11
CA LEU A 376 -11.60 -8.89 -16.39
C LEU A 376 -11.65 -10.42 -16.33
N ARG A 377 -10.64 -11.10 -16.88
CA ARG A 377 -10.52 -12.56 -16.80
C ARG A 377 -10.32 -13.04 -15.36
N TYR A 378 -9.60 -12.29 -14.53
CA TYR A 378 -9.50 -12.58 -13.08
C TYR A 378 -10.87 -12.54 -12.38
N LYS A 379 -11.81 -11.68 -12.81
CA LYS A 379 -13.20 -11.67 -12.32
C LYS A 379 -14.09 -12.71 -13.03
N GLY A 380 -13.51 -13.68 -13.72
CA GLY A 380 -14.21 -14.76 -14.41
C GLY A 380 -14.98 -14.31 -15.65
N LYS A 381 -14.64 -13.16 -16.25
CA LYS A 381 -15.27 -12.70 -17.49
C LYS A 381 -14.57 -13.29 -18.70
N ASN A 382 -15.36 -13.80 -19.65
CA ASN A 382 -14.85 -14.22 -20.95
C ASN A 382 -14.61 -12.98 -21.82
N VAL A 383 -13.34 -12.63 -21.99
CA VAL A 383 -12.91 -11.44 -22.75
C VAL A 383 -11.93 -11.89 -23.81
N ASP A 384 -12.31 -11.70 -25.08
CA ASP A 384 -11.44 -11.93 -26.22
C ASP A 384 -10.50 -10.74 -26.42
N LEU A 385 -9.19 -11.03 -26.51
CA LEU A 385 -8.19 -9.97 -26.63
C LEU A 385 -8.28 -9.30 -28.00
N LYS A 386 -8.51 -10.05 -29.08
CA LYS A 386 -8.57 -9.50 -30.43
C LYS A 386 -9.70 -8.48 -30.54
N TYR A 387 -10.90 -8.84 -30.06
CA TYR A 387 -12.04 -7.94 -29.99
C TYR A 387 -11.72 -6.67 -29.19
N VAL A 388 -11.04 -6.81 -28.05
CA VAL A 388 -10.62 -5.67 -27.21
C VAL A 388 -9.70 -4.73 -27.99
N GLN A 389 -8.72 -5.24 -28.73
CA GLN A 389 -7.80 -4.40 -29.52
C GLN A 389 -8.49 -3.78 -30.73
N ASP A 390 -9.34 -4.53 -31.43
CA ASP A 390 -10.07 -4.06 -32.62
C ASP A 390 -11.09 -2.95 -32.29
N ASN A 391 -11.63 -2.96 -31.06
CA ASN A 391 -12.68 -2.05 -30.62
C ASN A 391 -12.22 -1.10 -29.50
N LEU A 392 -10.90 -0.98 -29.29
CA LEU A 392 -10.35 -0.08 -28.29
C LEU A 392 -10.79 1.36 -28.61
N PRO A 393 -11.25 2.17 -27.64
CA PRO A 393 -11.59 3.56 -27.91
C PRO A 393 -10.37 4.36 -28.41
N MET A 394 -10.50 4.94 -29.60
CA MET A 394 -9.42 5.68 -30.28
C MET A 394 -9.69 7.18 -30.35
N TYR A 395 -8.64 7.98 -30.24
CA TYR A 395 -8.66 9.40 -30.56
C TYR A 395 -8.75 9.60 -32.08
N PRO A 396 -9.52 10.58 -32.60
CA PRO A 396 -10.26 11.63 -31.87
C PRO A 396 -11.71 11.27 -31.49
N LYS A 397 -12.22 10.11 -31.90
CA LYS A 397 -13.62 9.70 -31.63
C LYS A 397 -13.93 9.63 -30.13
N ASP A 398 -12.98 9.13 -29.34
CA ASP A 398 -12.96 9.25 -27.89
C ASP A 398 -11.84 10.22 -27.49
N LYS A 399 -12.17 11.30 -26.79
CA LYS A 399 -11.20 12.32 -26.36
C LYS A 399 -10.11 11.75 -25.45
N GLY A 400 -10.44 10.75 -24.64
CA GLY A 400 -9.50 10.04 -23.79
C GLY A 400 -9.02 8.72 -24.39
N GLY A 401 -9.35 8.43 -25.66
CA GLY A 401 -8.96 7.24 -26.39
C GLY A 401 -7.46 7.15 -26.67
N GLN A 402 -7.01 5.97 -27.08
CA GLN A 402 -5.63 5.76 -27.52
C GLN A 402 -5.38 6.54 -28.81
N LYS A 403 -4.21 7.20 -28.89
CA LYS A 403 -3.75 7.83 -30.13
C LYS A 403 -2.72 6.95 -30.82
N GLY A 404 -3.05 6.57 -32.05
CA GLY A 404 -2.24 5.72 -32.94
C GLY A 404 -2.63 4.25 -32.92
N ASN A 405 -2.29 3.53 -33.98
CA ASN A 405 -2.74 2.17 -34.23
C ASN A 405 -2.17 1.17 -33.21
N VAL A 406 -3.02 0.28 -32.69
CA VAL A 406 -2.69 -0.71 -31.66
C VAL A 406 -1.75 -1.83 -32.17
N TYR A 407 -1.81 -2.12 -33.47
CA TYR A 407 -1.07 -3.18 -34.16
C TYR A 407 0.22 -2.67 -34.82
N THR A 408 0.16 -1.53 -35.50
CA THR A 408 1.29 -1.01 -36.28
C THR A 408 2.06 0.11 -35.57
N GLY A 409 1.46 0.76 -34.57
CA GLY A 409 2.05 1.91 -33.90
C GLY A 409 2.01 3.20 -34.73
N GLU A 410 1.44 3.14 -35.92
CA GLU A 410 1.34 4.30 -36.79
C GLU A 410 0.55 5.43 -36.08
N GLY A 411 1.15 6.61 -36.06
CA GLY A 411 0.57 7.79 -35.40
C GLY A 411 0.51 7.69 -33.87
N PHE A 412 1.28 6.79 -33.24
CA PHE A 412 1.28 6.64 -31.79
C PHE A 412 1.66 7.94 -31.07
N GLY A 413 0.83 8.33 -30.10
CA GLY A 413 1.08 9.49 -29.24
C GLY A 413 0.93 9.17 -27.77
N TRP A 414 -0.18 8.54 -27.39
CA TRP A 414 -0.43 8.16 -26.00
C TRP A 414 -1.36 6.97 -25.89
N VAL A 415 -1.21 6.25 -24.78
CA VAL A 415 -2.14 5.19 -24.38
C VAL A 415 -3.44 5.80 -23.88
N ILE A 416 -4.56 5.12 -24.15
CA ILE A 416 -5.90 5.45 -23.64
C ILE A 416 -5.88 5.82 -22.15
N THR A 417 -6.70 6.79 -21.74
CA THR A 417 -6.77 7.26 -20.35
C THR A 417 -7.49 6.27 -19.42
N PRO A 418 -7.24 6.32 -18.09
CA PRO A 418 -7.95 5.48 -17.13
C PRO A 418 -9.48 5.59 -17.20
N GLY A 419 -10.01 6.79 -17.43
CA GLY A 419 -11.44 7.05 -17.53
C GLY A 419 -12.09 6.35 -18.73
N SER A 420 -11.55 6.58 -19.93
CA SER A 420 -12.07 5.95 -21.16
C SER A 420 -11.90 4.43 -21.13
N LEU A 421 -10.76 3.93 -20.64
CA LEU A 421 -10.52 2.49 -20.53
C LEU A 421 -11.44 1.83 -19.49
N ALA A 422 -11.67 2.46 -18.33
CA ALA A 422 -12.61 1.95 -17.33
C ALA A 422 -14.05 1.92 -17.87
N ASN A 423 -14.47 2.95 -18.61
CA ASN A 423 -15.79 2.99 -19.23
C ASN A 423 -15.94 1.91 -20.32
N TYR A 424 -14.89 1.64 -21.08
CA TYR A 424 -14.87 0.54 -22.05
C TYR A 424 -14.97 -0.83 -21.34
N ALA A 425 -14.21 -1.03 -20.27
CA ALA A 425 -14.22 -2.27 -19.47
C ALA A 425 -15.60 -2.60 -18.86
N LYS A 426 -16.43 -1.58 -18.59
CA LYS A 426 -17.78 -1.74 -18.03
C LYS A 426 -18.72 -2.57 -18.90
N ARG A 427 -18.41 -2.78 -20.18
CA ARG A 427 -19.12 -3.70 -21.08
C ARG A 427 -19.11 -5.14 -20.56
N TRP A 428 -18.02 -5.56 -19.90
CA TRP A 428 -17.89 -6.91 -19.35
C TRP A 428 -18.10 -6.98 -17.85
N TYR A 429 -17.76 -5.90 -17.12
CA TYR A 429 -17.86 -5.87 -15.66
C TYR A 429 -18.19 -4.46 -15.15
N LYS A 430 -19.38 -4.28 -14.57
CA LYS A 430 -19.86 -2.95 -14.13
C LYS A 430 -19.00 -2.31 -13.03
N ASN A 431 -18.37 -3.12 -12.17
CA ASN A 431 -17.56 -2.66 -11.05
C ASN A 431 -16.10 -2.40 -11.45
N VAL A 432 -15.90 -1.71 -12.57
CA VAL A 432 -14.59 -1.20 -12.99
C VAL A 432 -14.61 0.32 -12.79
N SER A 433 -13.58 0.85 -12.16
CA SER A 433 -13.49 2.29 -11.85
C SER A 433 -12.09 2.85 -12.07
N ASN A 434 -12.04 4.10 -12.49
CA ASN A 434 -10.81 4.90 -12.44
C ASN A 434 -10.51 5.21 -10.97
N ILE A 435 -9.36 4.75 -10.49
CA ILE A 435 -8.90 4.93 -9.10
C ILE A 435 -7.60 5.75 -9.07
N SER A 436 -7.39 6.60 -10.06
CA SER A 436 -6.19 7.42 -10.15
C SER A 436 -6.03 8.30 -8.91
N ASN A 437 -4.79 8.59 -8.54
CA ASN A 437 -4.36 9.41 -7.40
C ASN A 437 -4.70 8.83 -6.02
N VAL A 438 -5.01 7.53 -5.93
CA VAL A 438 -5.04 6.84 -4.62
C VAL A 438 -3.63 6.74 -4.04
N SER A 439 -3.50 6.51 -2.73
CA SER A 439 -2.20 6.27 -2.11
C SER A 439 -1.67 4.86 -2.45
N THR A 440 -0.35 4.67 -2.35
CA THR A 440 0.26 3.33 -2.44
C THR A 440 -0.39 2.36 -1.46
N GLN A 441 -0.77 2.83 -0.27
CA GLN A 441 -1.44 1.98 0.71
C GLN A 441 -2.81 1.52 0.24
N ASN A 442 -3.58 2.38 -0.44
CA ASN A 442 -4.85 1.97 -1.01
C ASN A 442 -4.67 0.86 -2.07
N LEU A 443 -3.57 0.90 -2.83
CA LEU A 443 -3.22 -0.18 -3.76
C LEU A 443 -2.92 -1.48 -3.00
N VAL A 444 -2.11 -1.42 -1.94
CA VAL A 444 -1.85 -2.57 -1.07
C VAL A 444 -3.17 -3.15 -0.55
N ASP A 445 -4.03 -2.32 0.04
CA ASP A 445 -5.31 -2.75 0.60
C ASP A 445 -6.21 -3.43 -0.45
N ARG A 446 -6.23 -2.92 -1.68
CA ARG A 446 -6.97 -3.55 -2.79
C ARG A 446 -6.44 -4.94 -3.10
N ILE A 447 -5.12 -5.08 -3.22
CA ILE A 447 -4.49 -6.37 -3.51
C ILE A 447 -4.76 -7.37 -2.38
N ILE A 448 -4.61 -6.95 -1.13
CA ILE A 448 -4.91 -7.77 0.05
C ILE A 448 -6.37 -8.24 0.02
N ASN A 449 -7.29 -7.35 -0.32
CA ASN A 449 -8.72 -7.64 -0.44
C ASN A 449 -9.09 -8.40 -1.73
N GLY A 450 -8.12 -8.93 -2.47
CA GLY A 450 -8.36 -9.80 -3.62
C GLY A 450 -8.65 -9.06 -4.93
N ASN A 451 -8.30 -7.77 -5.03
CA ASN A 451 -8.63 -6.92 -6.17
C ASN A 451 -7.36 -6.45 -6.90
N PRO A 452 -7.03 -7.02 -8.08
CA PRO A 452 -5.88 -6.57 -8.86
C PRO A 452 -6.11 -5.16 -9.40
N VAL A 453 -5.01 -4.48 -9.72
CA VAL A 453 -5.02 -3.08 -10.18
C VAL A 453 -4.24 -2.94 -11.48
N LEU A 454 -4.84 -2.27 -12.47
CA LEU A 454 -4.11 -1.77 -13.63
C LEU A 454 -3.45 -0.44 -13.26
N TYR A 455 -2.19 -0.23 -13.63
CA TYR A 455 -1.55 1.06 -13.50
C TYR A 455 -0.77 1.45 -14.75
N TYR A 456 -0.46 2.74 -14.85
CA TYR A 456 0.31 3.30 -15.95
C TYR A 456 1.74 3.58 -15.48
N GLY A 457 2.71 3.15 -16.27
CA GLY A 457 4.12 3.29 -15.96
C GLY A 457 5.01 3.28 -17.19
N TYR A 458 6.26 2.82 -17.01
CA TYR A 458 7.26 2.77 -18.08
C TYR A 458 7.39 1.38 -18.68
N SER A 459 7.68 1.30 -19.98
CA SER A 459 8.03 0.05 -20.66
C SER A 459 9.54 -0.20 -20.70
N SER A 460 9.93 -1.44 -21.02
CA SER A 460 11.33 -1.78 -21.35
C SER A 460 11.83 -1.14 -22.66
N TYR A 461 10.94 -0.54 -23.44
CA TYR A 461 11.24 0.21 -24.67
C TYR A 461 11.16 1.74 -24.46
N GLN A 462 10.94 2.16 -23.22
CA GLN A 462 10.75 3.57 -22.92
C GLN A 462 12.02 4.38 -23.18
N ALA A 463 11.89 5.40 -24.03
CA ALA A 463 12.95 6.36 -24.34
C ALA A 463 12.68 7.79 -23.82
N ASN A 464 11.44 8.11 -23.44
CA ASN A 464 11.05 9.43 -22.94
C ASN A 464 10.43 9.36 -21.53
N THR A 465 10.03 10.49 -20.96
CA THR A 465 9.46 10.56 -19.60
C THR A 465 7.94 10.31 -19.53
N ILE A 466 7.27 10.05 -20.65
CA ILE A 466 5.81 9.84 -20.70
C ILE A 466 5.48 8.39 -20.32
N ARG A 467 4.56 8.19 -19.37
CA ARG A 467 4.11 6.86 -18.92
C ARG A 467 3.10 6.23 -19.90
N ASN A 468 3.58 5.78 -21.04
CA ASN A 468 2.76 5.19 -22.10
C ASN A 468 2.78 3.65 -22.06
N HIS A 469 2.72 3.06 -20.86
CA HIS A 469 2.65 1.61 -20.70
C HIS A 469 1.69 1.21 -19.60
N CYS A 470 0.88 0.19 -19.82
CA CYS A 470 -0.05 -0.36 -18.82
C CYS A 470 0.45 -1.70 -18.31
N LYS A 471 0.35 -1.90 -17.00
CA LYS A 471 0.72 -3.14 -16.31
C LYS A 471 -0.33 -3.47 -15.25
N VAL A 472 -0.26 -4.68 -14.69
CA VAL A 472 -1.18 -5.14 -13.64
C VAL A 472 -0.43 -5.50 -12.37
N ILE A 473 -0.90 -5.00 -11.22
CA ILE A 473 -0.49 -5.47 -9.91
C ILE A 473 -1.37 -6.68 -9.56
N ALA A 474 -0.73 -7.84 -9.44
CA ALA A 474 -1.37 -9.13 -9.17
C ALA A 474 -1.03 -9.67 -7.78
N GLY A 475 -0.23 -8.96 -6.99
CA GLY A 475 0.12 -9.43 -5.66
C GLY A 475 0.93 -8.42 -4.87
N TYR A 476 1.08 -8.69 -3.59
CA TYR A 476 1.83 -7.91 -2.64
C TYR A 476 2.53 -8.86 -1.66
N ARG A 477 3.79 -8.59 -1.33
CA ARG A 477 4.55 -9.23 -0.25
C ARG A 477 5.69 -8.30 0.14
N ASP A 478 6.00 -8.18 1.42
CA ASP A 478 7.24 -7.54 1.90
C ASP A 478 7.61 -6.21 1.21
N ASN A 479 6.65 -5.27 1.10
CA ASN A 479 6.84 -3.98 0.44
C ASN A 479 7.17 -4.07 -1.07
N GLN A 480 6.77 -5.16 -1.71
CA GLN A 480 6.89 -5.40 -3.14
C GLN A 480 5.52 -5.70 -3.74
N PHE A 481 5.28 -5.20 -4.93
CA PHE A 481 4.16 -5.59 -5.78
C PHE A 481 4.59 -6.68 -6.74
N LEU A 482 3.79 -7.72 -6.90
CA LEU A 482 3.91 -8.64 -8.03
C LEU A 482 3.27 -7.96 -9.24
N VAL A 483 4.10 -7.58 -10.20
CA VAL A 483 3.70 -6.86 -11.42
C VAL A 483 3.70 -7.81 -12.60
N TYR A 484 2.60 -7.81 -13.34
CA TYR A 484 2.43 -8.48 -14.61
C TYR A 484 2.56 -7.44 -15.72
N ASP A 485 3.51 -7.66 -16.62
CA ASP A 485 3.79 -6.78 -17.74
C ASP A 485 3.38 -7.49 -19.05
N PRO A 486 2.40 -6.98 -19.81
CA PRO A 486 1.93 -7.64 -21.03
C PRO A 486 2.95 -7.63 -22.18
N LEU A 487 4.04 -6.87 -22.07
CA LEU A 487 5.04 -6.62 -23.12
C LEU A 487 6.00 -7.79 -23.36
N TYR A 488 5.58 -9.02 -23.07
CA TYR A 488 6.36 -10.23 -23.26
C TYR A 488 5.49 -11.34 -23.85
N TYR A 489 6.08 -12.19 -24.70
CA TYR A 489 5.36 -13.28 -25.37
C TYR A 489 4.80 -14.35 -24.41
N SER A 490 5.42 -14.53 -23.25
CA SER A 490 5.08 -15.59 -22.29
C SER A 490 5.17 -15.08 -20.85
N SER A 491 4.32 -15.61 -19.98
CA SER A 491 4.36 -15.38 -18.52
C SER A 491 5.68 -15.82 -17.88
N SER A 492 6.41 -16.73 -18.52
CA SER A 492 7.72 -17.23 -18.05
C SER A 492 8.91 -16.35 -18.45
N ALA A 493 8.68 -15.31 -19.28
CA ALA A 493 9.75 -14.44 -19.78
C ALA A 493 10.47 -13.72 -18.63
N LYS A 494 11.80 -13.68 -18.72
CA LYS A 494 12.69 -13.24 -17.65
C LYS A 494 13.11 -11.78 -17.82
N ALA A 495 13.61 -11.19 -16.74
CA ALA A 495 14.22 -9.86 -16.79
C ALA A 495 15.32 -9.80 -17.85
N GLY A 496 15.34 -8.71 -18.61
CA GLY A 496 16.30 -8.48 -19.68
C GLY A 496 15.90 -9.05 -21.04
N SER A 497 14.78 -9.77 -21.16
CA SER A 497 14.31 -10.35 -22.42
C SER A 497 13.32 -9.47 -23.19
N GLY A 498 12.94 -8.32 -22.62
CA GLY A 498 11.90 -7.46 -23.14
C GLY A 498 12.44 -6.42 -24.11
N GLY A 499 13.32 -5.54 -23.65
CA GLY A 499 13.76 -4.35 -24.39
C GLY A 499 15.11 -3.78 -23.91
N PRO A 500 15.57 -2.68 -24.51
CA PRO A 500 16.88 -2.12 -24.21
C PRO A 500 16.95 -1.44 -22.82
N ASN A 501 15.83 -0.95 -22.28
CA ASN A 501 15.80 -0.28 -20.98
C ASN A 501 15.76 -1.29 -19.83
N LYS A 502 16.94 -1.73 -19.38
CA LYS A 502 17.09 -2.73 -18.31
C LYS A 502 16.53 -2.32 -16.94
N THR A 503 16.27 -1.03 -16.73
CA THR A 503 15.62 -0.54 -15.49
C THR A 503 14.18 -1.04 -15.39
N TYR A 504 13.46 -1.11 -16.51
CA TYR A 504 12.04 -1.48 -16.57
C TYR A 504 11.80 -2.83 -17.26
N ASP A 505 12.85 -3.46 -17.78
CA ASP A 505 12.84 -4.83 -18.30
C ASP A 505 12.98 -5.87 -17.17
N ARG A 506 11.88 -6.08 -16.43
CA ARG A 506 11.84 -6.97 -15.27
C ARG A 506 11.30 -8.37 -15.59
N GLY A 507 10.94 -8.64 -16.85
CA GLY A 507 10.25 -9.86 -17.25
C GLY A 507 8.72 -9.73 -17.17
N ALA A 508 8.01 -10.79 -17.57
CA ALA A 508 6.55 -10.79 -17.66
C ALA A 508 5.85 -10.76 -16.30
N MET A 509 6.42 -11.41 -15.30
CA MET A 509 5.90 -11.48 -13.93
C MET A 509 7.05 -11.29 -12.95
N ALA A 510 7.06 -10.15 -12.25
CA ALA A 510 8.18 -9.77 -11.38
C ALA A 510 7.72 -9.14 -10.07
N TRP A 511 8.43 -9.43 -8.99
CA TRP A 511 8.31 -8.69 -7.74
C TRP A 511 9.09 -7.38 -7.85
N VAL A 512 8.39 -6.26 -7.74
CA VAL A 512 8.91 -4.90 -7.87
C VAL A 512 8.76 -4.21 -6.53
N SER A 513 9.84 -3.65 -5.99
CA SER A 513 9.78 -2.89 -4.74
C SER A 513 8.80 -1.71 -4.87
N ILE A 514 8.11 -1.33 -3.80
CA ILE A 514 7.25 -0.14 -3.80
C ILE A 514 8.05 1.10 -4.24
N THR A 515 9.31 1.21 -3.84
CA THR A 515 10.20 2.29 -4.28
C THR A 515 10.38 2.31 -5.80
N ASP A 516 10.64 1.16 -6.43
CA ASP A 516 10.82 1.09 -7.87
C ASP A 516 9.51 1.25 -8.64
N PHE A 517 8.41 0.74 -8.08
CA PHE A 517 7.06 1.00 -8.55
C PHE A 517 6.75 2.51 -8.54
N SER A 518 7.04 3.22 -7.43
CA SER A 518 6.80 4.66 -7.31
C SER A 518 7.65 5.51 -8.25
N LYS A 519 8.79 5.00 -8.76
CA LYS A 519 9.56 5.69 -9.81
C LYS A 519 8.88 5.60 -11.18
N GLU A 520 8.17 4.52 -11.47
CA GLU A 520 7.50 4.32 -12.76
C GLU A 520 6.02 4.72 -12.76
N TRP A 521 5.31 4.63 -11.64
CA TRP A 521 3.90 4.97 -11.57
C TRP A 521 3.68 6.49 -11.51
N ASP A 522 2.74 7.01 -12.32
CA ASP A 522 2.39 8.44 -12.37
C ASP A 522 1.06 8.78 -11.69
N GLY A 523 0.54 7.89 -10.84
CA GLY A 523 -0.74 8.09 -10.16
C GLY A 523 -1.94 7.57 -10.94
N ARG A 524 -1.83 7.25 -12.24
CA ARG A 524 -2.96 6.70 -13.01
C ARG A 524 -3.18 5.23 -12.73
N ALA A 525 -4.42 4.84 -12.44
CA ALA A 525 -4.78 3.47 -12.13
C ALA A 525 -6.27 3.14 -12.37
N ILE A 526 -6.56 1.86 -12.62
CA ILE A 526 -7.91 1.30 -12.74
C ILE A 526 -8.05 0.15 -11.75
N GLY A 527 -9.13 0.17 -10.98
CA GLY A 527 -9.47 -0.86 -10.02
C GLY A 527 -10.70 -1.65 -10.46
N ILE A 528 -10.75 -2.90 -10.02
CA ILE A 528 -11.95 -3.72 -10.05
C ILE A 528 -12.35 -4.04 -8.61
N SER A 529 -13.64 -3.97 -8.29
CA SER A 529 -14.15 -4.25 -6.93
C SER A 529 -15.22 -5.32 -6.97
#